data_AF-A0A8X6TQZ1-F1
#
_entry.id   AF-A0A8X6TQZ1-F1
#
_cell.length_a   1.000
_cell.length_b   1.000
_cell.length_c   1.000
_cell.angle_alpha   90.00
_cell.angle_beta   90.00
_cell.angle_gamma   90.00
#
_symmetry.space_group_name_H-M   'P 1'
#
loop_
_entity.id
_entity.type
_entity.pdbx_description
1 polymer ?
#
loop_
_entity_poly.entity_id
_entity_poly.type
_entity_poly.pdbx_seq_one_letter_code
_entity_poly.pdbx_strand_id
1 'polypeptide(L)'
;MLYSSSGYQYAMELYSGRNNESSGMHLGEDCVTQLFSKIADPSRPEIYFDNFFTCYNLLKILADSRIRATGIVQSNRVRHCPLLNNNTPAKETREAMDYRSDGNVLICR
;
A
#
# COMPACT_ATOMS: atom_id res chain seq x y z
N MET A 1 4.24 -11.95 5.51
CA MET A 1 4.01 -13.21 4.76
C MET A 1 3.26 -12.86 3.49
N LEU A 2 3.51 -13.56 2.39
CA LEU A 2 2.87 -13.35 1.10
C LEU A 2 2.18 -14.64 0.66
N TYR A 3 0.91 -14.50 0.28
CA TYR A 3 0.05 -15.60 -0.15
C TYR A 3 -0.57 -15.31 -1.52
N SER A 4 -0.92 -16.38 -2.21
CA SER A 4 -1.84 -16.37 -3.34
C SER A 4 -3.26 -16.16 -2.88
N SER A 5 -4.14 -15.74 -3.79
CA SER A 5 -5.59 -15.72 -3.57
C SER A 5 -6.17 -17.10 -3.25
N SER A 6 -5.50 -18.19 -3.66
CA SER A 6 -5.88 -19.56 -3.30
C SER A 6 -5.44 -20.00 -1.90
N GLY A 7 -4.69 -19.15 -1.17
CA GLY A 7 -4.11 -19.47 0.13
C GLY A 7 -2.72 -20.12 0.06
N TYR A 8 -2.14 -20.32 -1.13
CA TYR A 8 -0.77 -20.84 -1.26
C TYR A 8 0.27 -19.82 -0.77
N GLN A 9 1.20 -20.23 0.09
CA GLN A 9 2.24 -19.35 0.61
C GLN A 9 3.40 -19.24 -0.38
N TYR A 10 3.67 -18.03 -0.87
CA TYR A 10 4.84 -17.76 -1.72
C TYR A 10 6.10 -17.52 -0.89
N ALA A 11 5.99 -16.67 0.13
CA ALA A 11 7.14 -16.26 0.92
C ALA A 11 6.73 -15.90 2.35
N MET A 12 7.61 -16.25 3.29
CA MET A 12 7.50 -15.84 4.68
C MET A 12 8.87 -15.38 5.16
N GLU A 13 8.84 -14.35 5.99
CA GLU A 13 10.03 -13.80 6.62
C GLU A 13 9.67 -13.48 8.07
N LEU A 14 10.52 -13.92 8.98
CA LEU A 14 10.35 -13.68 10.41
C LEU A 14 10.91 -12.31 10.74
N TYR A 15 10.10 -11.49 11.40
CA TYR A 15 10.56 -10.21 11.90
C TYR A 15 11.49 -10.43 13.10
N SER A 16 12.77 -10.08 12.94
CA SER A 16 13.82 -10.26 13.94
C SER A 16 14.02 -9.07 14.88
N GLY A 17 13.20 -8.01 14.74
CA GLY A 17 13.33 -6.79 15.53
C GLY A 17 14.23 -5.75 14.86
N ARG A 18 15.06 -5.07 15.66
CA ARG A 18 15.90 -3.97 15.18
C ARG A 18 17.05 -4.48 14.35
N ASN A 19 17.01 -4.19 13.05
CA ASN A 19 18.14 -4.41 12.15
C ASN A 19 18.93 -3.11 11.98
N ASN A 20 20.26 -3.17 11.98
CA ASN A 20 21.12 -1.98 11.86
C ASN A 20 21.35 -1.54 10.42
N GLU A 21 20.93 -2.37 9.45
CA GLU A 21 20.95 -2.03 8.03
C GLU A 21 19.67 -1.25 7.70
N SER A 22 19.78 0.06 7.58
CA SER A 22 18.67 0.93 7.20
C SER A 22 18.74 1.24 5.71
N SER A 23 17.77 0.74 4.94
CA SER A 23 17.57 1.07 3.53
C SER A 23 17.05 2.50 3.31
N GLY A 24 16.70 3.21 4.39
CA GLY A 24 16.06 4.53 4.36
C GLY A 24 14.55 4.48 4.07
N MET A 25 13.99 3.29 3.81
CA MET A 25 12.56 3.08 3.61
C MET A 25 11.84 2.84 4.94
N HIS A 26 10.51 2.91 4.94
CA HIS A 26 9.77 2.48 6.12
C HIS A 26 9.71 0.95 6.19
N LEU A 27 9.57 0.40 7.40
CA LEU A 27 9.60 -1.05 7.62
C LEU A 27 8.64 -1.83 6.71
N GLY A 28 7.40 -1.36 6.56
CA GLY A 28 6.43 -1.98 5.65
C GLY A 28 6.86 -2.02 4.17
N GLU A 29 7.51 -0.97 3.66
CA GLU A 29 8.01 -0.84 2.29
C GLU A 29 9.12 -1.86 2.05
N ASP A 30 10.07 -1.92 2.98
CA ASP A 30 11.16 -2.90 2.95
C ASP A 30 10.64 -4.32 2.95
N CYS A 31 9.73 -4.64 3.87
CA CYS A 31 9.15 -5.98 3.97
C CYS A 31 8.46 -6.39 2.67
N VAL A 32 7.66 -5.49 2.05
CA VAL A 32 6.98 -5.80 0.78
C VAL A 32 8.00 -6.01 -0.34
N THR A 33 9.00 -5.14 -0.44
CA THR A 33 10.03 -5.22 -1.49
C THR A 33 10.83 -6.51 -1.39
N GLN A 34 11.24 -6.90 -0.18
CA GLN A 34 11.97 -8.15 0.09
C GLN A 34 11.12 -9.41 -0.17
N LEU A 35 9.83 -9.38 0.19
CA LEU A 35 8.93 -10.51 -0.10
C LEU A 35 8.68 -10.63 -1.61
N PHE A 36 8.56 -9.50 -2.31
CA PHE A 36 8.27 -9.49 -3.74
C PHE A 36 9.48 -9.92 -4.57
N SER A 37 10.71 -9.58 -4.17
CA SER A 37 11.93 -10.02 -4.86
C SER A 37 12.13 -11.53 -4.85
N LYS A 38 11.42 -12.27 -3.98
CA LYS A 38 11.44 -13.73 -3.91
C LYS A 38 10.51 -14.41 -4.93
N ILE A 39 9.67 -13.64 -5.63
CA ILE A 39 8.76 -14.15 -6.66
C ILE A 39 9.50 -14.17 -8.00
N ALA A 40 9.72 -15.36 -8.57
CA ALA A 40 10.55 -15.54 -9.76
C ALA A 40 9.88 -15.04 -11.06
N ASP A 41 8.55 -15.08 -11.17
CA ASP A 41 7.85 -14.69 -12.41
C ASP A 41 6.48 -14.08 -12.12
N PRO A 42 6.42 -12.75 -11.89
CA PRO A 42 5.16 -12.06 -11.64
C PRO A 42 4.47 -11.76 -12.98
N SER A 43 3.65 -12.69 -13.48
CA SER A 43 2.69 -12.37 -14.56
C SER A 43 1.64 -11.38 -14.03
N ARG A 44 1.94 -10.08 -14.12
CA ARG A 44 1.08 -8.93 -13.73
C ARG A 44 0.27 -9.15 -12.44
N PRO A 45 0.94 -9.35 -11.28
CA PRO A 45 0.22 -9.57 -10.04
C PRO A 45 -0.58 -8.34 -9.63
N GLU A 46 -1.80 -8.58 -9.17
CA GLU A 46 -2.54 -7.64 -8.32
C GLU A 46 -2.21 -7.99 -6.87
N ILE A 47 -1.71 -7.00 -6.12
CA ILE A 47 -1.32 -7.18 -4.72
C ILE A 47 -2.29 -6.44 -3.82
N TYR A 48 -2.65 -7.08 -2.71
CA TYR A 48 -3.48 -6.49 -1.68
C TYR A 48 -2.68 -6.36 -0.39
N PHE A 49 -2.72 -5.16 0.19
CA PHE A 49 -1.99 -4.82 1.40
C PHE A 49 -2.94 -4.49 2.53
N ASP A 50 -2.54 -4.88 3.75
CA ASP A 50 -3.09 -4.28 4.94
C ASP A 50 -2.54 -2.85 5.13
N ASN A 51 -3.23 -2.06 5.93
CA ASN A 51 -2.91 -0.68 6.21
C ASN A 51 -1.50 -0.47 6.78
N PHE A 52 -0.95 -1.46 7.50
CA PHE A 52 0.44 -1.37 7.97
C PHE A 52 1.46 -1.18 6.83
N PHE A 53 1.27 -1.88 5.71
CA PHE A 53 2.20 -1.89 4.57
C PHE A 53 1.87 -0.81 3.53
N THR A 54 0.67 -0.23 3.60
CA THR A 54 0.19 0.69 2.58
C THR A 54 0.77 2.09 2.77
N CYS A 55 1.46 2.59 1.75
CA CYS A 55 1.97 3.95 1.69
C CYS A 55 2.00 4.47 0.24
N TYR A 56 2.08 5.78 0.08
CA TYR A 56 2.10 6.41 -1.24
C TYR A 56 3.35 6.06 -2.06
N ASN A 57 4.53 6.10 -1.43
CA ASN A 57 5.80 5.90 -2.13
C ASN A 57 5.91 4.47 -2.69
N LEU A 58 5.53 3.45 -1.91
CA LEU A 58 5.45 2.05 -2.38
C LEU A 58 4.50 1.90 -3.56
N LEU A 59 3.30 2.47 -3.49
CA LEU A 59 2.33 2.40 -4.58
C LEU A 59 2.88 3.01 -5.87
N LYS A 60 3.64 4.10 -5.78
CA LYS A 60 4.32 4.72 -6.93
C LYS A 60 5.39 3.80 -7.52
N ILE A 61 6.25 3.21 -6.69
CA ILE A 61 7.30 2.27 -7.12
C ILE A 61 6.69 1.04 -7.82
N LEU A 62 5.58 0.51 -7.28
CA LEU A 62 4.87 -0.62 -7.85
C LEU A 62 4.19 -0.24 -9.18
N ALA A 63 3.57 0.94 -9.25
CA ALA A 63 2.95 1.44 -10.48
C ALA A 63 3.97 1.60 -11.62
N ASP A 64 5.16 2.16 -11.32
CA ASP A 64 6.26 2.30 -12.29
C ASP A 64 6.76 0.92 -12.78
N SER A 65 6.69 -0.08 -11.90
CA SER A 65 6.99 -1.49 -12.20
C SER A 65 5.83 -2.25 -12.88
N ARG A 66 4.74 -1.55 -13.25
CA ARG A 66 3.51 -2.10 -13.84
C ARG A 66 2.81 -3.16 -12.97
N ILE A 67 2.98 -3.06 -11.66
CA ILE A 67 2.32 -3.91 -10.67
C ILE A 67 1.14 -3.13 -10.10
N ARG A 68 -0.02 -3.78 -10.04
CA ARG A 68 -1.22 -3.18 -9.44
C ARG A 68 -1.27 -3.52 -7.97
N ALA A 69 -1.56 -2.51 -7.15
CA ALA A 69 -1.62 -2.66 -5.71
C ALA A 69 -2.82 -1.92 -5.14
N THR A 70 -3.49 -2.55 -4.17
CA THR A 70 -4.61 -1.95 -3.44
C THR A 70 -4.41 -2.16 -1.95
N GLY A 71 -4.68 -1.14 -1.15
CA GLY A 71 -4.59 -1.25 0.30
C GLY A 71 -5.41 -0.17 1.00
N ILE A 72 -5.70 -0.41 2.27
CA ILE A 72 -6.35 0.59 3.12
C ILE A 72 -5.26 1.51 3.65
N VAL A 73 -5.50 2.82 3.74
CA VAL A 73 -4.55 3.75 4.35
C VAL A 73 -5.18 4.45 5.54
N GLN A 74 -4.45 4.51 6.66
CA GLN A 74 -4.86 5.33 7.80
C GLN A 74 -4.86 6.80 7.41
N SER A 75 -5.86 7.54 7.89
CA SER A 75 -6.04 8.97 7.61
C SER A 75 -4.81 9.83 7.95
N ASN A 76 -4.07 9.46 9.01
CA ASN A 76 -2.83 10.16 9.40
C ASN A 76 -1.63 9.91 8.46
N ARG A 77 -1.69 8.90 7.58
CA ARG A 77 -0.63 8.57 6.61
C ARG A 77 -0.84 9.19 5.23
N VAL A 78 -1.99 9.83 5.01
CA VAL A 78 -2.38 10.49 3.75
C VAL A 78 -1.58 11.79 3.48
N ARG A 79 -0.66 12.17 4.39
CA ARG A 79 0.24 13.33 4.34
C ARG A 79 -0.48 14.62 3.91
N HIS A 80 -0.34 15.00 2.65
CA HIS A 80 -0.77 16.28 2.07
C HIS A 80 -1.94 16.15 1.10
N CYS A 81 -2.54 14.97 0.94
CA CYS A 81 -3.69 14.83 0.06
C CYS A 81 -4.92 15.44 0.75
N PRO A 82 -5.54 16.50 0.20
CA PRO A 82 -6.69 17.17 0.79
C PRO A 82 -7.95 16.32 0.54
N LEU A 83 -8.10 15.27 1.33
CA LEU A 83 -9.35 14.53 1.45
C LEU A 83 -10.30 15.25 2.42
N LEU A 84 -11.59 15.18 2.14
CA LEU A 84 -12.65 15.68 3.02
C LEU A 84 -12.44 15.12 4.44
N ASN A 85 -12.27 16.05 5.39
CA ASN A 85 -12.02 15.70 6.78
C ASN A 85 -13.37 15.42 7.49
N ASN A 86 -13.37 14.49 8.45
CA ASN A 86 -14.58 14.11 9.19
C ASN A 86 -15.27 15.29 9.91
N ASN A 87 -14.52 16.35 10.19
CA ASN A 87 -15.00 17.53 10.91
C ASN A 87 -15.53 18.63 9.98
N THR A 88 -15.49 18.46 8.66
CA THR A 88 -16.22 19.36 7.77
C THR A 88 -17.71 18.99 7.83
N PRO A 89 -18.60 19.93 8.20
CA PRO A 89 -20.03 19.65 8.26
C PRO A 89 -20.53 19.45 6.82
N ALA A 90 -20.55 18.21 6.37
CA ALA A 90 -21.07 17.87 5.06
C ALA A 90 -22.57 18.18 5.04
N LYS A 91 -22.91 19.21 4.25
CA LYS A 91 -24.21 19.31 3.58
C LYS A 91 -24.42 18.20 2.54
N GLU A 92 -23.47 17.27 2.42
CA GLU A 92 -23.51 16.17 1.47
C GLU A 92 -24.09 14.92 2.11
N THR A 93 -24.94 14.23 1.35
CA THR A 93 -25.51 12.94 1.70
C THR A 93 -24.42 11.93 2.02
N ARG A 94 -24.69 11.04 2.97
CA ARG A 94 -23.81 9.96 3.48
C ARG A 94 -23.20 9.04 2.41
N GLU A 95 -23.62 9.18 1.16
CA GLU A 95 -23.20 8.41 -0.02
C GLU A 95 -22.18 9.15 -0.92
N ALA A 96 -21.78 10.38 -0.58
CA ALA A 96 -20.78 11.11 -1.34
C ALA A 96 -19.38 10.52 -1.12
N MET A 97 -18.73 10.10 -2.21
CA MET A 97 -17.37 9.56 -2.22
C MET A 97 -16.38 10.66 -2.65
N ASP A 98 -15.32 10.87 -1.87
CA ASP A 98 -14.25 11.81 -2.21
C ASP A 98 -13.07 11.04 -2.81
N TYR A 99 -12.51 11.50 -3.93
CA TYR A 99 -11.36 10.86 -4.55
C TYR A 99 -10.34 11.86 -5.08
N ARG A 100 -9.07 11.47 -5.06
CA ARG A 100 -7.95 12.21 -5.65
C ARG A 100 -7.04 11.25 -6.40
N SER A 101 -6.46 11.69 -7.50
CA SER A 101 -5.56 10.89 -8.32
C SER A 101 -4.38 11.71 -8.80
N ASP A 102 -3.19 11.11 -8.81
CA ASP A 102 -1.97 11.63 -9.46
C ASP A 102 -1.72 10.93 -10.82
N GLY A 103 -2.77 10.35 -11.42
CA GLY A 103 -2.69 9.56 -12.66
C GLY A 103 -2.21 8.12 -12.44
N ASN A 104 -1.21 7.92 -11.59
CA ASN A 104 -0.66 6.59 -11.26
C ASN A 104 -1.28 5.97 -10.00
N VAL A 105 -1.63 6.80 -9.01
CA VAL A 105 -2.20 6.36 -7.73
C VAL A 105 -3.52 7.07 -7.49
N LEU A 106 -4.56 6.29 -7.20
CA LEU A 106 -5.89 6.77 -6.82
C LEU A 106 -6.11 6.53 -5.33
N ILE A 107 -6.61 7.54 -4.63
CA ILE A 107 -7.10 7.42 -3.26
C ILE A 107 -8.57 7.84 -3.21
N CYS A 108 -9.39 7.07 -2.51
CA CYS A 108 -10.81 7.34 -2.33
C CYS A 108 -11.21 7.17 -0.87
N ARG A 109 -12.22 7.92 -0.45
CA ARG A 109 -12.83 7.88 0.89
C ARG A 109 -14.34 7.83 0.77
#